data_AF-A0A727TLA2-F1
#
_entry.id   AF-A0A727TLA2-F1
#
_cell.length_a   1.000
_cell.length_b   1.000
_cell.length_c   1.000
_cell.angle_alpha   90.00
_cell.angle_beta   90.00
_cell.angle_gamma   90.00
#
_symmetry.space_group_name_H-M   'P 1'
#
loop_
_entity.id
_entity.type
_entity.pdbx_description
1 polymer ?
#
loop_
_entity_poly.entity_id
_entity_poly.type
_entity_poly.pdbx_seq_one_letter_code
_entity_poly.pdbx_strand_id
1 'polypeptide(L)'
;MLDVKLENSTDGNMVEDGSRLDSENYRIKLSRKDNLKRIKRFIFYSKKYNRYMMLINFDGFDYGGPYNFDLNDDRNSVIFSGRYFMVRINNKQWGDVRYGSEKKPVPIFGVTLSGRGYESVAPQVLATDRGYSDVSERLNRIFVEQYLNNFLPNDDFKKLFAK
;
A
#
# COMPACT_ATOMS: atom_id res chain seq x y z
N MET A 1 -10.75 -3.40 9.80
CA MET A 1 -9.55 -3.85 9.08
C MET A 1 -10.01 -4.85 8.03
N LEU A 2 -9.56 -4.75 6.79
CA LEU A 2 -9.93 -5.69 5.71
C LEU A 2 -8.79 -6.67 5.45
N ASP A 3 -9.12 -7.91 5.12
CA ASP A 3 -8.17 -8.92 4.63
C ASP A 3 -8.26 -8.98 3.10
N VAL A 4 -7.15 -8.64 2.44
CA VAL A 4 -7.08 -8.47 0.98
C VAL A 4 -5.92 -9.28 0.42
N LYS A 5 -6.18 -10.07 -0.61
CA LYS A 5 -5.15 -10.78 -1.37
C LYS A 5 -4.62 -9.89 -2.49
N LEU A 6 -3.31 -9.75 -2.59
CA LEU A 6 -2.66 -9.25 -3.80
C LEU A 6 -2.48 -10.44 -4.75
N GLU A 7 -3.09 -10.38 -5.92
CA GLU A 7 -2.83 -11.34 -7.00
C GLU A 7 -1.64 -10.78 -7.80
N ASN A 8 -0.48 -11.44 -7.72
CA ASN A 8 0.71 -11.14 -8.55
C ASN A 8 1.20 -12.45 -9.18
N SER A 9 1.74 -12.36 -10.40
CA SER A 9 2.49 -13.45 -11.04
C SER A 9 3.82 -13.65 -10.32
N THR A 10 4.10 -14.88 -9.94
CA THR A 10 5.39 -15.30 -9.40
C THR A 10 6.44 -15.65 -10.44
N ASP A 11 6.21 -15.43 -11.73
CA ASP A 11 7.20 -15.73 -12.77
C ASP A 11 7.30 -14.57 -13.75
N GLY A 12 8.51 -14.29 -14.27
CA GLY A 12 8.87 -13.15 -15.14
C GLY A 12 8.15 -13.04 -16.49
N ASN A 13 6.94 -13.57 -16.61
CA ASN A 13 5.97 -13.31 -17.65
C ASN A 13 4.89 -12.35 -17.11
N MET A 14 4.56 -11.32 -17.88
CA MET A 14 3.45 -10.40 -17.58
C MET A 14 2.17 -11.20 -17.31
N VAL A 15 1.52 -10.96 -16.17
CA VAL A 15 0.28 -11.66 -15.78
C VAL A 15 -0.90 -11.14 -16.57
N GLU A 16 -1.78 -12.06 -16.95
CA GLU A 16 -3.13 -11.82 -17.45
C GLU A 16 -4.11 -11.20 -16.42
N ASP A 17 -3.70 -10.91 -15.17
CA ASP A 17 -4.61 -10.52 -14.07
C ASP A 17 -4.87 -9.00 -13.91
N GLY A 18 -4.16 -8.16 -14.67
CA GLY A 18 -4.33 -6.69 -14.67
C GLY A 18 -3.77 -5.95 -13.45
N SER A 19 -3.05 -6.64 -12.55
CA SER A 19 -2.31 -5.98 -11.46
C SER A 19 -1.11 -5.19 -12.00
N ARG A 20 -0.86 -3.98 -11.47
CA ARG A 20 0.27 -3.13 -11.87
C ARG A 20 0.84 -2.30 -10.73
N LEU A 21 2.15 -2.03 -10.82
CA LEU A 21 2.83 -1.07 -9.95
C LEU A 21 2.99 0.27 -10.69
N ASP A 22 2.39 1.31 -10.13
CA ASP A 22 2.67 2.70 -10.51
C ASP A 22 3.59 3.35 -9.47
N SER A 23 4.49 4.21 -9.93
CA SER A 23 5.32 5.01 -9.04
C SER A 23 5.51 6.43 -9.53
N GLU A 24 5.57 7.36 -8.59
CA GLU A 24 5.68 8.79 -8.88
C GLU A 24 6.57 9.46 -7.84
N ASN A 25 7.57 10.20 -8.31
CA ASN A 25 8.40 11.03 -7.45
C ASN A 25 7.67 12.34 -7.14
N TYR A 26 7.71 12.77 -5.89
CA TYR A 26 7.12 14.04 -5.46
C TYR A 26 8.01 14.71 -4.41
N ARG A 27 7.83 16.01 -4.22
CA ARG A 27 8.57 16.77 -3.20
C ARG A 27 7.63 17.22 -2.09
N ILE A 28 8.05 17.02 -0.85
CA ILE A 28 7.37 17.61 0.31
C ILE A 28 7.63 19.11 0.30
N LYS A 29 6.58 19.92 0.17
CA LYS A 29 6.63 21.38 -0.01
C LYS A 29 7.27 22.17 1.16
N LEU A 30 7.74 21.53 2.23
CA LEU A 30 8.15 22.18 3.50
C LEU A 30 9.46 21.70 4.13
N SER A 31 10.29 20.89 3.45
CA SER A 31 11.55 20.40 4.06
C SER A 31 12.81 21.07 3.48
N ARG A 32 13.88 21.14 4.29
CA ARG A 32 15.14 21.87 3.99
C ARG A 32 16.26 21.02 3.35
N LYS A 33 16.07 19.69 3.22
CA LYS A 33 17.04 18.75 2.60
C LYS A 33 16.46 18.14 1.32
N ASP A 34 17.16 17.20 0.69
CA ASP A 34 16.62 16.47 -0.46
C ASP A 34 15.29 15.78 -0.06
N ASN A 35 14.21 16.28 -0.63
CA ASN A 35 12.83 15.94 -0.25
C ASN A 35 12.14 15.10 -1.30
N LEU A 36 12.91 14.55 -2.22
CA LEU A 36 12.36 13.64 -3.18
C LEU A 36 11.88 12.41 -2.43
N LYS A 37 10.57 12.24 -2.43
CA LYS A 37 9.89 11.03 -1.96
C LYS A 37 9.28 10.36 -3.17
N ARG A 38 8.94 9.09 -3.01
CA ARG A 38 8.26 8.34 -4.05
C ARG A 38 7.06 7.66 -3.44
N ILE A 39 5.91 7.79 -4.09
CA ILE A 39 4.76 6.96 -3.80
C ILE A 39 4.82 5.71 -4.67
N LYS A 40 4.51 4.56 -4.08
CA LYS A 40 4.33 3.27 -4.75
C LYS A 40 2.86 2.89 -4.64
N ARG A 41 2.26 2.55 -5.77
CA ARG A 41 0.83 2.22 -5.89
C ARG A 41 0.70 0.86 -6.53
N PHE A 42 0.38 -0.14 -5.73
CA PHE A 42 0.08 -1.47 -6.23
C PHE A 42 -1.43 -1.51 -6.51
N ILE A 43 -1.79 -1.41 -7.78
CA ILE A 43 -3.18 -1.39 -8.24
C ILE A 43 -3.54 -2.81 -8.66
N PHE A 44 -4.65 -3.32 -8.15
CA PHE A 44 -5.11 -4.68 -8.45
C PHE A 44 -6.62 -4.74 -8.31
N TYR A 45 -7.23 -5.71 -8.99
CA TYR A 45 -8.65 -5.97 -8.86
C TYR A 45 -8.90 -7.06 -7.80
N SER A 46 -9.68 -6.73 -6.77
CA SER A 46 -10.08 -7.71 -5.77
C SER A 46 -11.39 -8.38 -6.17
N LYS A 47 -11.33 -9.64 -6.63
CA LYS A 47 -12.50 -10.45 -6.97
C LYS A 47 -13.49 -10.57 -5.80
N LYS A 48 -12.98 -10.79 -4.58
CA LYS A 48 -13.79 -10.90 -3.34
C LYS A 48 -14.69 -9.69 -3.11
N TYR A 49 -14.21 -8.50 -3.45
CA TYR A 49 -14.90 -7.24 -3.21
C TYR A 49 -15.46 -6.61 -4.47
N ASN A 50 -15.22 -7.21 -5.65
CA ASN A 50 -15.59 -6.69 -6.97
C ASN A 50 -15.16 -5.23 -7.19
N ARG A 51 -13.93 -4.89 -6.82
CA ARG A 51 -13.41 -3.51 -6.88
C ARG A 51 -11.91 -3.50 -7.16
N TYR A 52 -11.48 -2.51 -7.95
CA TYR A 52 -10.08 -2.12 -8.01
C TYR A 52 -9.65 -1.43 -6.72
N MET A 53 -8.52 -1.88 -6.17
CA MET A 53 -7.90 -1.34 -4.98
C MET A 53 -6.47 -0.90 -5.30
N MET A 54 -5.95 -0.01 -4.47
CA MET A 54 -4.60 0.53 -4.59
C MET A 54 -3.94 0.48 -3.24
N LEU A 55 -3.04 -0.49 -3.04
CA LEU A 55 -2.19 -0.54 -1.86
C LEU A 55 -1.11 0.53 -2.01
N ILE A 56 -1.16 1.49 -1.09
CA ILE A 56 -0.28 2.66 -1.08
C ILE A 56 0.87 2.43 -0.13
N ASN A 57 2.06 2.77 -0.60
CA ASN A 57 3.29 2.72 0.16
C ASN A 57 4.23 3.86 -0.27
N PHE A 58 5.26 4.17 0.52
CA PHE A 58 6.13 5.31 0.25
C PHE A 58 7.60 5.01 0.52
N ASP A 59 8.45 5.46 -0.40
CA ASP A 59 9.89 5.54 -0.20
C ASP A 59 10.20 6.84 0.58
N GLY A 60 11.14 6.73 1.51
CA GLY A 60 11.82 7.85 2.16
C GLY A 60 11.24 8.28 3.50
N PHE A 61 10.51 7.40 4.18
CA PHE A 61 9.93 7.66 5.50
C PHE A 61 10.29 6.64 6.57
N ASP A 62 10.81 5.49 6.17
CA ASP A 62 11.07 4.38 7.08
C ASP A 62 12.48 3.87 6.86
N TYR A 63 13.39 4.26 7.75
CA TYR A 63 14.80 3.91 7.65
C TYR A 63 15.23 3.09 8.85
N GLY A 64 16.04 2.07 8.62
CA GLY A 64 16.51 1.19 9.69
C GLY A 64 17.68 0.31 9.31
N GLY A 65 18.01 -0.58 10.23
CA GLY A 65 19.16 -1.48 10.12
C GLY A 65 20.52 -0.78 10.26
N PRO A 66 21.62 -1.55 10.20
CA PRO A 66 22.98 -1.03 10.45
C PRO A 66 23.43 0.07 9.48
N TYR A 67 22.83 0.11 8.29
CA TYR A 67 23.18 1.05 7.22
C TYR A 67 22.13 2.15 7.02
N ASN A 68 21.08 2.20 7.86
CA ASN A 68 19.99 3.17 7.77
C ASN A 68 19.40 3.24 6.34
N PHE A 69 19.15 2.07 5.74
CA PHE A 69 18.51 1.97 4.43
C PHE A 69 17.00 2.15 4.56
N ASP A 70 16.38 2.57 3.45
CA ASP A 70 14.93 2.65 3.35
C ASP A 70 14.36 1.23 3.38
N LEU A 71 13.58 0.92 4.40
CA LEU A 71 12.97 -0.38 4.60
C LEU A 71 11.84 -0.65 3.60
N ASN A 72 11.49 0.34 2.77
CA ASN A 72 10.43 0.17 1.80
C ASN A 72 10.77 -0.83 0.68
N ASP A 73 12.06 -1.02 0.37
CA ASP A 73 12.48 -2.01 -0.63
C ASP A 73 12.13 -3.43 -0.17
N ASP A 74 12.41 -3.76 1.09
CA ASP A 74 12.04 -5.05 1.70
C ASP A 74 10.51 -5.23 1.74
N ARG A 75 9.78 -4.18 2.14
CA ARG A 75 8.31 -4.19 2.15
C ARG A 75 7.74 -4.43 0.75
N ASN A 76 8.29 -3.81 -0.27
CA ASN A 76 7.85 -3.99 -1.65
C ASN A 76 8.11 -5.42 -2.13
N SER A 77 9.23 -6.04 -1.76
CA SER A 77 9.51 -7.45 -2.06
C SER A 77 8.42 -8.39 -1.51
N VAL A 78 8.01 -8.18 -0.26
CA VAL A 78 6.92 -8.95 0.36
C VAL A 78 5.59 -8.69 -0.34
N ILE A 79 5.27 -7.43 -0.68
CA ILE A 79 4.07 -7.07 -1.47
C ILE A 79 4.06 -7.80 -2.82
N PHE A 80 5.20 -7.85 -3.51
CA PHE A 80 5.33 -8.51 -4.80
C PHE A 80 5.10 -10.03 -4.73
N SER A 81 5.37 -10.66 -3.58
CA SER A 81 5.12 -12.10 -3.40
C SER A 81 3.64 -12.51 -3.35
N GLY A 82 2.69 -11.57 -3.52
CA GLY A 82 1.26 -11.92 -3.74
C GLY A 82 0.55 -12.45 -2.49
N ARG A 83 0.93 -11.95 -1.31
CA ARG A 83 0.42 -12.42 -0.01
C ARG A 83 -0.92 -11.77 0.38
N TYR A 84 -1.50 -12.27 1.46
CA TYR A 84 -2.68 -11.69 2.10
C TYR A 84 -2.27 -10.61 3.09
N PHE A 85 -2.87 -9.43 2.96
CA PHE A 85 -2.60 -8.27 3.80
C PHE A 85 -3.81 -7.89 4.62
N MET A 86 -3.54 -7.54 5.88
CA MET A 86 -4.46 -6.81 6.72
C MET A 86 -4.27 -5.32 6.44
N VAL A 87 -5.33 -4.67 5.98
CA VAL A 87 -5.28 -3.28 5.50
C VAL A 87 -6.27 -2.37 6.21
N ARG A 88 -5.92 -1.09 6.20
CA ARG A 88 -6.80 0.02 6.54
C ARG A 88 -7.37 0.65 5.29
N ILE A 89 -8.58 1.13 5.45
CA ILE A 89 -9.37 1.75 4.39
C ILE A 89 -10.18 2.88 4.99
N ASN A 90 -10.36 3.96 4.24
CA ASN A 90 -11.28 5.02 4.60
C ASN A 90 -12.72 4.59 4.24
N ASN A 91 -13.61 4.51 5.23
CA ASN A 91 -15.00 4.07 5.03
C ASN A 91 -15.81 4.96 4.08
N LYS A 92 -15.53 6.28 4.01
CA LYS A 92 -16.20 7.18 3.07
C LYS A 92 -15.79 6.86 1.63
N GLN A 93 -14.50 6.65 1.38
CA GLN A 93 -14.00 6.24 0.05
C GLN A 93 -14.44 4.83 -0.32
N TRP A 94 -14.57 3.93 0.65
CA TRP A 94 -15.12 2.59 0.45
C TRP A 94 -16.60 2.61 0.00
N GLY A 95 -17.42 3.43 0.67
CA GLY A 95 -18.85 3.54 0.38
C GLY A 95 -19.18 4.35 -0.88
N ASP A 96 -18.24 5.14 -1.39
CA ASP A 96 -18.46 6.01 -2.55
C ASP A 96 -18.36 5.22 -3.87
N VAL A 97 -19.46 5.18 -4.61
CA VAL A 97 -19.60 4.47 -5.90
C VAL A 97 -18.65 4.96 -6.98
N ARG A 98 -18.06 6.15 -6.84
CA ARG A 98 -17.05 6.68 -7.77
C ARG A 98 -15.70 5.97 -7.61
N TYR A 99 -15.46 5.31 -6.48
CA TYR A 99 -14.26 4.54 -6.21
C TYR A 99 -14.48 3.05 -6.52
N GLY A 100 -13.38 2.34 -6.82
CA GLY A 100 -13.39 0.91 -7.12
C GLY A 100 -13.31 0.58 -8.61
N SER A 101 -13.13 1.58 -9.47
CA SER A 101 -12.78 1.39 -10.88
C SER A 101 -11.26 1.42 -11.08
N GLU A 102 -10.76 0.89 -12.19
CA GLU A 102 -9.33 0.92 -12.51
C GLU A 102 -8.76 2.35 -12.55
N LYS A 103 -9.56 3.31 -13.04
CA LYS A 103 -9.20 4.75 -13.09
C LYS A 103 -9.24 5.41 -11.72
N LYS A 104 -10.04 4.89 -10.79
CA LYS A 104 -10.22 5.43 -9.44
C LYS A 104 -10.28 4.30 -8.42
N PRO A 105 -9.15 3.61 -8.20
CA PRO A 105 -9.11 2.48 -7.28
C PRO A 105 -9.31 2.97 -5.84
N VAL A 106 -9.81 2.08 -4.99
CA VAL A 106 -9.97 2.38 -3.57
C VAL A 106 -8.58 2.41 -2.90
N PRO A 107 -8.15 3.52 -2.27
CA PRO A 107 -6.88 3.57 -1.58
C PRO A 107 -6.94 2.74 -0.30
N ILE A 108 -5.95 1.85 -0.12
CA ILE A 108 -5.77 1.03 1.08
C ILE A 108 -4.34 1.14 1.59
N PHE A 109 -4.17 0.99 2.90
CA PHE A 109 -2.87 1.10 3.57
C PHE A 109 -2.56 -0.19 4.31
N GLY A 110 -1.42 -0.80 4.01
CA GLY A 110 -0.96 -2.02 4.67
C GLY A 110 -0.71 -1.78 6.15
N VAL A 111 -1.08 -2.76 6.98
CA VAL A 111 -0.77 -2.80 8.41
C VAL A 111 0.18 -3.95 8.70
N THR A 112 -0.22 -5.17 8.32
CA THR A 112 0.56 -6.40 8.52
C THR A 112 0.12 -7.47 7.52
N LEU A 113 0.85 -8.58 7.48
CA LEU A 113 0.45 -9.78 6.77
C LEU A 113 -0.57 -10.61 7.55
N SER A 114 -1.55 -11.14 6.83
CA SER A 114 -2.42 -12.21 7.31
C SER A 114 -1.62 -13.51 7.42
N GLY A 115 -1.93 -14.35 8.42
CA GLY A 115 -1.37 -15.70 8.50
C GLY A 115 -1.90 -16.64 7.42
N ARG A 116 -2.93 -16.21 6.68
CA ARG A 116 -3.48 -16.95 5.56
C ARG A 116 -2.47 -17.03 4.41
N GLY A 117 -2.32 -18.22 3.82
CA GLY A 117 -1.33 -18.49 2.77
C GLY A 117 0.06 -18.83 3.29
N TYR A 118 0.21 -19.01 4.61
CA TYR A 118 1.43 -19.48 5.27
C TYR A 118 1.26 -20.86 5.92
N GLU A 119 0.15 -21.54 5.68
CA GLU A 119 -0.20 -22.81 6.34
C GLU A 119 0.77 -23.94 6.00
N SER A 120 1.39 -23.89 4.82
CA SER A 120 2.31 -24.91 4.30
C SER A 120 3.80 -24.55 4.43
N VAL A 121 4.13 -23.43 5.07
CA VAL A 121 5.53 -22.99 5.28
C VAL A 121 5.87 -22.92 6.76
N ALA A 122 7.16 -22.92 7.08
CA ALA A 122 7.61 -22.83 8.46
C ALA A 122 7.11 -21.52 9.11
N PRO A 123 6.61 -21.53 10.37
CA PRO A 123 6.07 -20.33 11.02
C PRO A 123 7.03 -19.14 11.06
N GLN A 124 8.33 -19.41 11.04
CA GLN A 124 9.39 -18.40 10.99
C GLN A 124 9.31 -17.56 9.71
N VAL A 125 8.84 -18.11 8.59
CA VAL A 125 8.69 -17.38 7.33
C VAL A 125 7.70 -16.23 7.49
N LEU A 126 6.54 -16.48 8.11
CA LEU A 126 5.56 -15.41 8.38
C LEU A 126 6.14 -14.36 9.33
N ALA A 127 6.89 -14.76 10.35
CA ALA A 127 7.51 -13.83 11.29
C ALA A 127 8.55 -12.93 10.59
N THR A 128 9.36 -13.52 9.71
CA THR A 128 10.34 -12.81 8.89
C THR A 128 9.66 -11.84 7.92
N ASP A 129 8.66 -12.30 7.15
CA ASP A 129 7.96 -11.46 6.18
C ASP A 129 7.20 -10.31 6.86
N ARG A 130 6.65 -10.53 8.06
CA ARG A 130 6.09 -9.45 8.89
C ARG A 130 7.17 -8.47 9.36
N GLY A 131 8.35 -8.95 9.76
CA GLY A 131 9.48 -8.10 10.11
C GLY A 131 9.89 -7.14 8.98
N TYR A 132 9.75 -7.56 7.73
CA TYR A 132 10.02 -6.73 6.55
C TYR A 132 8.87 -5.81 6.14
N SER A 133 7.61 -6.23 6.37
CA SER A 133 6.45 -5.57 5.75
C SER A 133 5.57 -4.78 6.71
N ASP A 134 5.58 -5.09 8.00
CA ASP A 134 4.70 -4.48 8.98
C ASP A 134 4.91 -2.95 9.04
N VAL A 135 3.80 -2.23 9.10
CA VAL A 135 3.78 -0.77 9.14
C VAL A 135 3.29 -0.34 10.51
N SER A 136 4.18 0.27 11.30
CA SER A 136 3.79 0.82 12.60
C SER A 136 2.68 1.87 12.48
N GLU A 137 1.90 2.07 13.54
CA GLU A 137 0.84 3.10 13.59
C GLU A 137 1.34 4.49 13.18
N ARG A 138 2.52 4.86 13.68
CA ARG A 138 3.16 6.14 13.39
C ARG A 138 3.48 6.28 11.90
N LEU A 139 4.05 5.24 11.30
CA LEU A 139 4.39 5.25 9.88
C LEU A 139 3.14 5.25 9.00
N ASN A 140 2.13 4.46 9.37
CA ASN A 140 0.85 4.40 8.66
C ASN A 140 0.16 5.78 8.66
N ARG A 141 0.21 6.51 9.79
CA ARG A 141 -0.27 7.90 9.86
C ARG A 141 0.47 8.81 8.88
N ILE A 142 1.80 8.71 8.80
CA ILE A 142 2.58 9.48 7.83
C ILE A 142 2.13 9.16 6.40
N PHE A 143 1.97 7.89 6.05
CA PHE A 143 1.52 7.48 4.71
C PHE A 143 0.13 8.04 4.37
N VAL A 144 -0.81 8.00 5.31
CA VAL A 144 -2.14 8.60 5.13
C VAL A 144 -2.03 10.11 4.94
N GLU A 145 -1.26 10.82 5.77
CA GLU A 145 -1.05 12.26 5.63
C GLU A 145 -0.42 12.62 4.28
N GLN A 146 0.57 11.84 3.80
CA GLN A 146 1.18 12.04 2.50
C GLN A 146 0.19 11.85 1.36
N TYR A 147 -0.63 10.81 1.41
CA TYR A 147 -1.69 10.56 0.43
C TYR A 147 -2.69 11.71 0.37
N LEU A 148 -3.24 12.11 1.52
CA LEU A 148 -4.26 13.14 1.61
C LEU A 148 -3.77 14.51 1.11
N ASN A 149 -2.52 14.87 1.42
CA ASN A 149 -1.99 16.20 1.10
C ASN A 149 -1.46 16.35 -0.33
N ASN A 150 -1.04 15.26 -0.97
CA ASN A 150 -0.33 15.34 -2.25
C ASN A 150 -1.06 14.62 -3.40
N PHE A 151 -1.93 13.64 -3.11
CA PHE A 151 -2.46 12.73 -4.12
C PHE A 151 -3.98 12.61 -4.13
N LEU A 152 -4.66 13.02 -3.05
CA LEU A 152 -6.11 13.10 -3.05
C LEU A 152 -6.56 14.42 -3.71
N PRO A 153 -7.41 14.38 -4.75
CA PRO A 153 -7.94 15.60 -5.36
C PRO A 153 -8.70 16.46 -4.33
N ASN A 154 -8.55 17.79 -4.42
CA ASN A 154 -9.14 18.73 -3.47
C ASN A 154 -10.66 18.53 -3.27
N ASP A 155 -11.40 18.22 -4.33
CA ASP A 155 -12.84 18.00 -4.24
C ASP A 155 -13.19 16.72 -3.48
N ASP A 156 -12.38 15.67 -3.62
CA ASP A 156 -12.55 14.46 -2.83
C ASP A 156 -12.08 14.66 -1.39
N PHE A 157 -11.00 15.43 -1.17
CA PHE A 157 -10.55 15.82 0.17
C PHE A 157 -11.66 16.54 0.93
N LYS A 158 -12.30 17.56 0.32
CA LYS A 158 -13.43 18.29 0.93
C LYS A 158 -14.56 17.34 1.34
N LYS A 159 -14.88 16.34 0.52
CA LYS A 159 -15.95 15.35 0.81
C LYS A 159 -15.62 14.45 1.99
N LEU A 160 -14.34 14.17 2.25
CA LEU A 160 -13.94 13.39 3.43
C LEU A 160 -14.25 14.12 4.73
N PHE A 161 -14.23 15.46 4.72
CA PHE A 161 -14.42 16.29 5.91
C PHE A 161 -15.73 17.10 5.90
N ALA A 162 -16.53 16.99 4.84
CA ALA A 162 -17.90 17.47 4.83
C ALA A 162 -18.68 16.77 5.96
N LYS A 163 -19.38 17.59 6.75
CA LYS A 163 -20.25 17.16 7.85
C LYS A 163 -21.56 16.62 7.28
#